data_AF-A0A5C1AFH0-F1
#
_entry.id   AF-A0A5C1AFH0-F1
#
_cell.length_a   1.000
_cell.length_b   1.000
_cell.length_c   1.000
_cell.angle_alpha   90.00
_cell.angle_beta   90.00
_cell.angle_gamma   90.00
#
_symmetry.space_group_name_H-M   'P 1'
#
loop_
_entity.id
_entity.type
_entity.pdbx_description
1 polymer ?
#
loop_
_entity_poly.entity_id
_entity_poly.type
_entity_poly.pdbx_seq_one_letter_code
_entity_poly.pdbx_strand_id
1 'polypeptide(L)'
;METVNEPEVTPPVVEPAGADPLTLAIQRMNSRTPEQILADRERILAKSRPPRPLPEGKTLEDVVCGTWPGDETDEEILEMLERLS
;
A
#
# COMPACT_ATOMS: atom_id res chain seq x y z
N MET A 1 40.80 6.03 14.67
CA MET A 1 40.52 6.59 13.34
C MET A 1 39.21 5.96 12.88
N GLU A 2 38.09 6.58 13.22
CA GLU A 2 36.77 6.15 12.71
C GLU A 2 36.60 6.74 11.32
N THR A 3 36.58 5.87 10.31
CA THR A 3 36.23 6.25 8.95
C THR A 3 34.74 6.50 8.90
N VAL A 4 34.36 7.78 8.84
CA VAL A 4 32.99 8.22 8.61
C VAL A 4 32.59 7.71 7.23
N ASN A 5 31.59 6.83 7.20
CA ASN A 5 31.06 6.25 5.97
C ASN A 5 30.39 7.36 5.16
N GLU A 6 30.96 7.70 4.00
CA GLU A 6 30.40 8.70 3.08
C GLU A 6 29.04 8.21 2.57
N PRO A 7 28.01 9.09 2.43
CA PRO A 7 26.76 8.68 1.81
C PRO A 7 27.01 8.40 0.32
N GLU A 8 26.73 7.16 -0.12
CA GLU A 8 26.76 6.78 -1.53
C GLU A 8 25.90 7.75 -2.36
N VAL A 9 26.57 8.56 -3.18
CA VAL A 9 25.92 9.44 -4.16
C VAL A 9 25.31 8.54 -5.24
N THR A 10 24.00 8.30 -5.14
CA THR A 10 23.24 7.62 -6.19
C THR A 10 23.42 8.41 -7.50
N PRO A 11 23.80 7.76 -8.62
CA PRO A 11 23.97 8.47 -9.88
C PRO A 11 22.64 9.11 -10.31
N PRO A 12 22.67 10.30 -10.95
CA PRO A 12 21.46 10.91 -11.46
C PRO A 12 20.82 10.00 -12.51
N VAL A 13 19.56 9.63 -12.27
CA VAL A 13 18.72 8.98 -13.28
C VAL A 13 18.62 9.94 -14.46
N VAL A 14 19.24 9.58 -15.59
CA VAL A 14 19.14 10.34 -16.83
C VAL A 14 17.68 10.27 -17.28
N GLU A 15 16.92 11.35 -17.07
CA GLU A 15 15.53 11.40 -17.49
C GLU A 15 15.48 11.39 -19.02
N PRO A 16 14.77 10.43 -19.66
CA PRO A 16 14.56 10.49 -21.09
C PRO A 16 13.72 11.73 -21.39
N ALA A 17 14.33 12.69 -22.11
CA ALA A 17 13.65 13.90 -22.54
C ALA A 17 12.37 13.52 -23.31
N GLY A 18 11.20 13.81 -22.72
CA GLY A 18 9.88 13.59 -23.35
C GLY A 18 9.03 12.44 -22.79
N ALA A 19 9.43 11.74 -21.72
CA ALA A 19 8.55 10.77 -21.07
C ALA A 19 7.46 11.46 -20.23
N ASP A 20 6.24 10.94 -20.30
CA ASP A 20 5.13 11.43 -19.48
C ASP A 20 5.35 11.07 -17.98
N PRO A 21 4.72 11.80 -17.05
CA PRO A 21 4.93 11.59 -15.61
C PRO A 21 4.62 10.17 -15.12
N LEU A 22 3.66 9.47 -15.75
CA LEU A 22 3.31 8.11 -15.36
C LEU A 22 4.40 7.13 -15.82
N THR A 23 4.90 7.28 -17.04
CA THR A 23 6.03 6.47 -17.54
C THR A 23 7.27 6.63 -16.66
N LEU A 24 7.61 7.87 -16.26
CA LEU A 24 8.71 8.13 -15.33
C LEU A 24 8.46 7.50 -13.95
N ALA A 25 7.25 7.57 -13.43
CA ALA A 25 6.89 6.95 -12.16
C ALA A 25 7.03 5.42 -12.21
N ILE A 26 6.59 4.78 -13.30
CA ILE A 26 6.70 3.33 -13.50
C ILE A 26 8.18 2.91 -13.57
N GLN A 27 9.01 3.62 -14.36
CA GLN A 27 10.44 3.33 -14.45
C GLN A 27 11.14 3.46 -13.10
N ARG A 28 10.82 4.52 -12.33
CA ARG A 28 11.33 4.70 -10.97
C ARG A 28 10.86 3.57 -10.05
N MET A 29 9.59 3.16 -10.13
CA MET A 29 9.07 2.09 -9.28
C MET A 29 9.74 0.74 -9.56
N ASN A 30 10.04 0.43 -10.82
CA ASN A 30 10.64 -0.82 -11.26
C ASN A 30 12.16 -0.90 -11.00
N SER A 31 12.83 0.22 -10.79
CA SER A 31 14.27 0.29 -10.55
C SER A 31 14.66 0.36 -9.06
N ARG A 32 13.68 0.37 -8.15
CA ARG A 32 13.95 0.43 -6.71
C ARG A 32 14.60 -0.85 -6.21
N THR A 33 15.59 -0.67 -5.35
CA THR A 33 16.20 -1.75 -4.56
C THR A 33 15.30 -2.14 -3.37
N PRO A 34 15.45 -3.36 -2.82
CA PRO A 34 14.78 -3.76 -1.59
C PRO A 34 15.01 -2.78 -0.43
N GLU A 35 16.23 -2.27 -0.29
CA GLU A 35 16.62 -1.33 0.77
C GLU A 35 15.87 0.01 0.62
N GLN A 36 15.76 0.53 -0.60
CA GLN A 36 14.99 1.74 -0.90
C GLN A 36 13.50 1.54 -0.59
N ILE A 37 12.94 0.37 -0.91
CA ILE A 37 11.54 0.04 -0.60
C ILE A 37 11.31 0.03 0.91
N LEU A 38 12.22 -0.57 1.68
CA LEU A 38 12.13 -0.61 3.14
C LEU A 38 12.23 0.78 3.76
N ALA A 39 13.21 1.59 3.31
CA ALA A 39 13.37 2.96 3.78
C ALA A 39 12.15 3.84 3.46
N ASP A 40 11.58 3.70 2.25
CA ASP A 40 10.34 4.38 1.89
C ASP A 40 9.15 3.93 2.72
N ARG A 41 9.03 2.62 2.99
CA ARG A 41 7.98 2.07 3.84
C ARG A 41 8.05 2.67 5.24
N GLU A 42 9.23 2.69 5.84
CA GLU A 42 9.44 3.29 7.17
C GLU A 42 9.09 4.77 7.17
N ARG A 43 9.56 5.53 6.17
CA ARG A 43 9.25 6.96 6.01
C ARG A 43 7.75 7.23 5.87
N ILE A 44 7.03 6.38 5.14
CA ILE A 44 5.57 6.51 4.97
C ILE A 44 4.84 6.18 6.28
N LEU A 45 5.22 5.08 6.94
CA LEU A 45 4.62 4.67 8.21
C LEU A 45 4.86 5.70 9.32
N ALA A 46 6.05 6.31 9.36
CA ALA A 46 6.37 7.38 10.31
C ALA A 46 5.49 8.63 10.15
N LYS A 47 4.95 8.86 8.94
CA LYS A 47 4.02 9.95 8.64
C LYS A 47 2.55 9.55 8.71
N SER A 48 2.26 8.27 8.96
CA SER A 48 0.89 7.79 9.05
C SER A 48 0.21 8.36 10.30
N ARG A 49 -1.09 8.62 10.18
CA ARG A 49 -1.89 8.99 11.36
C ARG A 49 -1.98 7.78 12.27
N PRO A 50 -1.96 7.98 13.61
CA PRO A 50 -2.17 6.87 14.53
C PRO A 50 -3.52 6.19 14.23
N PRO A 51 -3.62 4.87 14.43
CA PRO A 51 -4.87 4.14 14.28
C PRO A 51 -5.96 4.78 15.15
N ARG A 52 -7.20 4.84 14.64
CA ARG A 52 -8.34 5.20 15.46
C ARG A 52 -8.60 4.07 16.47
N PRO A 53 -9.05 4.40 17.70
CA PRO A 53 -9.47 3.37 18.65
C PRO A 53 -10.61 2.54 18.05
N LEU A 54 -10.64 1.26 18.40
CA LEU A 54 -11.77 0.40 18.07
C LEU A 54 -13.03 0.91 18.80
N PRO A 55 -14.22 0.83 18.18
CA PRO A 55 -15.47 1.09 18.88
C PRO A 55 -15.64 0.17 20.09
N GLU A 56 -16.35 0.63 21.12
CA GLU A 56 -16.62 -0.18 22.31
C GLU A 56 -17.33 -1.50 21.94
N GLY A 57 -16.85 -2.61 22.51
CA GLY A 57 -17.40 -3.94 22.27
C GLY A 57 -17.12 -4.54 20.89
N LYS A 58 -16.34 -3.87 20.02
CA LYS A 58 -15.97 -4.36 18.69
C LYS A 58 -14.52 -4.85 18.67
N THR A 59 -14.31 -5.98 18.01
CA THR A 59 -12.99 -6.51 17.68
C THR A 59 -12.42 -5.84 16.43
N LEU A 60 -11.13 -6.06 16.16
CA LEU A 60 -10.51 -5.61 14.91
C LEU A 60 -11.18 -6.28 13.70
N GLU A 61 -11.52 -7.57 13.84
CA GLU A 61 -12.18 -8.34 12.80
C GLU A 61 -13.54 -7.73 12.45
N ASP A 62 -14.35 -7.35 13.43
CA ASP A 62 -15.64 -6.69 13.21
C ASP A 62 -15.55 -5.36 12.43
N VAL A 63 -14.41 -4.68 12.49
CA VAL A 63 -14.18 -3.38 11.82
C VAL A 63 -13.60 -3.57 10.41
N VAL A 64 -12.81 -4.62 10.20
CA VAL A 64 -12.11 -4.89 8.92
C VAL A 64 -12.94 -5.79 8.02
N CYS A 65 -13.43 -6.89 8.57
CA CYS A 65 -14.34 -7.81 7.92
C CYS A 65 -15.73 -7.19 8.06
N GLY A 66 -16.06 -6.25 7.17
CA GLY A 66 -17.38 -5.62 7.15
C GLY A 66 -18.46 -6.70 7.22
N THR A 67 -19.36 -6.59 8.19
CA THR A 67 -20.49 -7.52 8.30
C THR A 67 -21.44 -7.25 7.14
N TRP A 68 -21.84 -8.30 6.42
CA TRP A 68 -22.96 -8.19 5.48
C TRP A 68 -24.20 -7.72 6.26
N PRO A 69 -24.86 -6.61 5.87
CA PRO A 69 -25.94 -6.03 6.65
C PRO A 69 -27.29 -6.74 6.42
N GLY A 70 -27.36 -7.64 5.44
CA GLY A 70 -28.57 -8.39 5.14
C GLY A 70 -28.60 -9.73 5.88
N ASP A 71 -29.79 -10.33 5.91
CA ASP A 71 -30.03 -11.62 6.55
C ASP A 71 -29.85 -12.80 5.58
N GLU A 72 -29.48 -12.51 4.32
CA GLU A 72 -29.33 -13.52 3.29
C GLU A 72 -28.18 -14.48 3.59
N THR A 73 -28.40 -15.77 3.36
CA THR A 73 -27.32 -16.76 3.44
C THR A 73 -26.42 -16.69 2.21
N ASP A 74 -25.22 -17.24 2.33
CA ASP A 74 -24.29 -17.35 1.19
C ASP A 74 -24.96 -18.07 0.00
N GLU A 75 -25.80 -19.08 0.26
CA GLU A 75 -26.55 -19.79 -0.78
C GLU A 75 -27.58 -18.90 -1.48
N GLU A 76 -28.33 -18.07 -0.74
CA GLU A 76 -29.32 -17.14 -1.31
C GLU A 76 -28.64 -16.07 -2.17
N ILE A 77 -27.48 -15.58 -1.72
CA ILE A 77 -26.66 -14.63 -2.48
C ILE A 77 -26.18 -15.27 -3.79
N LEU A 78 -25.69 -16.51 -3.74
CA LEU A 78 -25.22 -17.23 -4.91
C LEU A 78 -26.35 -17.48 -5.92
N GLU A 79 -27.52 -17.92 -5.46
CA GLU A 79 -28.69 -18.13 -6.32
C GLU A 79 -29.13 -16.83 -7.00
N MET A 80 -29.13 -15.70 -6.28
CA MET A 80 -29.44 -14.39 -6.84
C MET A 80 -28.44 -13.95 -7.92
N LEU A 81 -27.15 -14.21 -7.72
CA LEU A 81 -26.10 -13.87 -8.68
C LEU A 81 -26.23 -14.70 -9.97
N GLU A 82 -26.52 -16.00 -9.85
CA GLU A 82 -26.76 -16.87 -11.01
C GLU A 82 -27.96 -16.42 -11.84
N ARG A 83 -29.01 -15.91 -11.20
CA ARG A 83 -30.20 -15.41 -11.92
C ARG A 83 -29.94 -14.11 -12.68
N LEU A 84 -28.93 -13.33 -12.29
CA LEU A 84 -28.58 -12.05 -12.91
C LEU A 84 -27.56 -12.18 -14.06
N SER A 85 -26.89 -13.32 -14.20
CA SER A 85 -25.95 -13.64 -15.30
C SER A 85 -26.65 -14.24 -16.51
#